data_AF-A0AA41UI31-F1
#
_entry.id   AF-A0AA41UI31-F1
#
_cell.length_a   1.000
_cell.length_b   1.000
_cell.length_c   1.000
_cell.angle_alpha   90.00
_cell.angle_beta   90.00
_cell.angle_gamma   90.00
#
_symmetry.space_group_name_H-M   'P 1'
#
loop_
_entity.id
_entity.type
_entity.pdbx_description
1 polymer ?
#
loop_
_entity_poly.entity_id
_entity_poly.type
_entity_poly.pdbx_seq_one_letter_code
_entity_poly.pdbx_strand_id
1 'polypeptide(L)'
;MKQILKLVRRPAILGAALLPLVAPVAAKADQNEATAVAIWFVEADGSAKPYYFHDPSNPLPRWSCDARLDYLTKKFFRMTRSNPDLKNKKAVKSACVAVRNIE
;
A
#
# COMPACT_ATOMS: atom_id res chain seq x y z
N MET A 1 5.53 55.59 46.62
CA MET A 1 6.47 56.05 45.56
C MET A 1 7.32 54.87 45.08
N LYS A 2 7.32 54.67 43.75
CA LYS A 2 8.32 53.99 42.89
C LYS A 2 8.68 52.51 43.10
N GLN A 3 8.12 51.70 42.20
CA GLN A 3 8.73 50.49 41.61
C GLN A 3 10.14 50.75 41.10
N ILE A 4 11.08 49.79 41.25
CA ILE A 4 12.05 49.43 40.21
C ILE A 4 12.36 47.93 40.33
N LEU A 5 11.61 47.11 39.60
CA LEU A 5 11.93 45.71 39.35
C LEU A 5 13.05 45.67 38.30
N LYS A 6 14.30 45.38 38.71
CA LYS A 6 15.43 45.21 37.78
C LYS A 6 15.28 43.88 37.05
N LEU A 7 14.64 43.90 35.89
CA LEU A 7 14.58 42.77 34.98
C LEU A 7 15.93 42.65 34.25
N VAL A 8 16.81 41.79 34.79
CA VAL A 8 18.09 41.43 34.15
C VAL A 8 17.79 40.58 32.92
N ARG A 9 18.08 41.14 31.75
CA ARG A 9 18.10 40.46 30.45
C ARG A 9 19.09 39.28 30.52
N ARG A 10 18.60 38.05 30.36
CA ARG A 10 19.42 36.88 30.03
C ARG A 10 19.22 36.56 28.54
N PRO A 11 20.28 36.56 27.72
CA PRO A 11 20.21 36.13 26.34
C PRO A 11 20.46 34.61 26.23
N ALA A 12 19.98 34.04 25.11
CA ALA A 12 20.30 32.72 24.57
C ALA A 12 19.88 31.54 25.47
N ILE A 13 19.20 30.52 24.97
CA ILE A 13 19.63 29.68 23.86
C ILE A 13 18.35 29.22 23.13
N LEU A 14 18.13 29.74 21.92
CA LEU A 14 17.27 29.07 20.96
C LEU A 14 18.06 27.83 20.51
N GLY A 15 17.91 26.74 21.25
CA GLY A 15 18.37 25.43 20.83
C GLY A 15 17.45 24.96 19.72
N ALA A 16 17.73 25.38 18.49
CA ALA A 16 17.14 24.77 17.31
C ALA A 16 17.65 23.32 17.25
N ALA A 17 16.90 22.41 17.86
CA ALA A 17 17.08 20.98 17.68
C ALA A 17 16.80 20.67 16.20
N LEU A 18 17.86 20.69 15.39
CA LEU A 18 17.87 20.07 14.07
C LEU A 18 17.77 18.57 14.28
N LEU A 19 16.54 18.08 14.44
CA LEU A 19 16.24 16.67 14.23
C LEU A 19 16.60 16.38 12.77
N PRO A 20 17.55 15.47 12.47
CA PRO A 20 17.71 14.99 11.11
C PRO A 20 16.40 14.27 10.76
N LEU A 21 15.56 14.93 9.95
CA LEU A 21 14.48 14.27 9.23
C LEU A 21 15.13 13.28 8.27
N VAL A 22 15.43 12.09 8.78
CA VAL A 22 15.73 10.93 7.93
C VAL A 22 14.42 10.59 7.25
N ALA A 23 14.17 11.21 6.11
CA ALA A 23 13.05 10.84 5.27
C ALA A 23 13.22 9.34 4.94
N PRO A 24 12.22 8.48 5.23
CA PRO A 24 12.30 7.10 4.82
C PRO A 24 12.43 7.11 3.30
N VAL A 25 13.58 6.64 2.80
CA VAL A 25 13.75 6.35 1.38
C VAL A 25 12.80 5.19 1.10
N ALA A 26 11.58 5.52 0.68
CA ALA A 26 10.68 4.55 0.10
C ALA A 26 11.39 4.03 -1.15
N ALA A 27 11.99 2.83 -1.04
CA ALA A 27 12.56 2.16 -2.19
C ALA A 27 11.49 2.10 -3.27
N LYS A 28 11.75 2.74 -4.41
CA LYS A 28 10.80 2.71 -5.52
C LYS A 28 10.65 1.26 -5.96
N ALA A 29 9.40 0.81 -6.02
CA ALA A 29 9.09 -0.51 -6.53
C ALA A 29 9.59 -0.64 -7.98
N ASP A 30 10.30 -1.74 -8.26
CA ASP A 30 10.79 -2.03 -9.60
C ASP A 30 9.59 -2.18 -10.56
N GLN A 31 9.58 -1.36 -11.60
CA GLN A 31 8.47 -1.30 -12.55
C GLN A 31 8.40 -2.55 -13.42
N ASN A 32 9.51 -3.27 -13.58
CA ASN A 32 9.59 -4.50 -14.37
C ASN A 32 9.42 -5.77 -13.52
N GLU A 33 9.18 -5.61 -12.22
CA GLU A 33 8.99 -6.74 -11.32
C GLU A 33 7.74 -7.55 -11.69
N ALA A 34 7.91 -8.89 -11.69
CA ALA A 34 6.83 -9.84 -11.89
C ALA A 34 5.73 -9.64 -10.84
N THR A 35 4.52 -9.35 -11.29
CA THR A 35 3.41 -8.89 -10.45
C THR A 35 2.15 -9.73 -10.67
N ALA A 36 1.44 -10.02 -9.58
CA ALA A 36 0.10 -10.58 -9.59
C ALA A 36 -0.95 -9.55 -9.19
N VAL A 37 -2.19 -9.82 -9.59
CA VAL A 37 -3.36 -9.12 -9.09
C VAL A 37 -3.84 -9.84 -7.84
N ALA A 38 -3.77 -9.18 -6.69
CA ALA A 38 -4.38 -9.64 -5.45
C ALA A 38 -5.77 -9.02 -5.32
N ILE A 39 -6.79 -9.83 -5.04
CA ILE A 39 -8.17 -9.41 -4.83
C ILE A 39 -8.61 -9.92 -3.46
N TRP A 40 -8.92 -9.00 -2.54
CA TRP A 40 -9.32 -9.34 -1.18
C TRP A 40 -10.82 -9.55 -1.10
N PHE A 41 -11.22 -10.65 -0.48
CA PHE A 41 -12.61 -10.99 -0.19
C PHE A 41 -12.81 -11.10 1.32
N VAL A 42 -14.01 -10.74 1.77
CA VAL A 42 -14.42 -10.96 3.17
C VAL A 42 -14.82 -12.42 3.33
N GLU A 43 -14.20 -13.09 4.28
CA GLU A 43 -14.50 -14.46 4.69
C GLU A 43 -15.58 -14.48 5.79
N ALA A 44 -16.08 -15.67 6.13
CA ALA A 44 -17.14 -15.85 7.12
C ALA A 44 -16.76 -15.35 8.53
N ASP A 45 -15.47 -15.34 8.86
CA ASP A 45 -14.92 -14.83 10.13
C ASP A 45 -14.75 -13.29 10.14
N GLY A 46 -15.13 -12.61 9.04
CA GLY A 46 -14.97 -11.16 8.87
C GLY A 46 -13.56 -10.74 8.45
N SER A 47 -12.61 -11.67 8.32
CA SER A 47 -11.27 -11.37 7.81
C SER A 47 -11.29 -11.11 6.30
N ALA A 48 -10.37 -10.28 5.83
CA ALA A 48 -10.18 -10.05 4.40
C ALA A 48 -8.96 -10.84 3.90
N LYS A 49 -9.17 -11.82 3.03
CA LYS A 49 -8.08 -12.66 2.48
C LYS A 49 -7.85 -12.39 0.99
N PRO A 50 -6.59 -12.26 0.55
CA PRO A 50 -6.28 -12.08 -0.86
C PRO A 50 -6.40 -13.39 -1.64
N TYR A 51 -6.92 -13.29 -2.85
CA TYR A 51 -6.79 -14.28 -3.89
C TYR A 51 -5.89 -13.72 -4.98
N TYR A 52 -4.90 -14.50 -5.40
CA TYR A 52 -3.90 -14.05 -6.35
C TYR A 52 -4.22 -14.57 -7.75
N PHE A 53 -4.09 -13.69 -8.73
CA PHE A 53 -4.29 -13.99 -10.14
C PHE A 53 -3.12 -13.46 -10.95
N HIS A 54 -2.38 -14.38 -11.58
CA HIS A 54 -1.32 -14.08 -12.53
C HIS A 54 -1.10 -15.28 -13.46
N ASP A 55 -0.43 -15.04 -14.59
CA ASP A 55 0.10 -16.10 -15.44
C ASP A 55 1.53 -16.43 -14.94
N PRO A 56 1.81 -17.65 -14.46
CA PRO A 56 3.13 -18.04 -13.97
C PRO A 56 4.17 -18.15 -15.09
N SER A 57 3.75 -18.42 -16.33
CA SER A 57 4.63 -18.49 -17.49
C SER A 57 4.97 -17.10 -18.03
N ASN A 58 4.03 -16.15 -17.90
CA ASN A 58 4.18 -14.78 -18.39
C ASN A 58 3.67 -13.75 -17.37
N PRO A 59 4.40 -13.52 -16.25
CA PRO A 59 3.98 -12.56 -15.26
C PRO A 59 3.97 -11.14 -15.82
N LEU A 60 2.98 -10.33 -15.40
CA LEU A 60 2.89 -8.94 -15.82
C LEU A 60 3.95 -8.10 -15.10
N PRO A 61 4.63 -7.17 -15.78
CA PRO A 61 5.44 -6.17 -15.10
C PRO A 61 4.54 -5.23 -14.30
N ARG A 62 5.05 -4.70 -13.18
CA ARG A 62 4.30 -3.86 -12.25
C ARG A 62 3.61 -2.68 -12.91
N TRP A 63 4.29 -1.96 -13.79
CA TRP A 63 3.70 -0.81 -14.51
C TRP A 63 2.44 -1.20 -15.31
N SER A 64 2.43 -2.39 -15.91
CA SER A 64 1.31 -2.88 -16.72
C SER A 64 0.16 -3.33 -15.83
N CYS A 65 0.47 -3.94 -14.68
CA CYS A 65 -0.54 -4.28 -13.69
C CYS A 65 -1.22 -3.02 -13.16
N ASP A 66 -0.44 -2.01 -12.71
CA ASP A 66 -0.98 -0.78 -12.13
C ASP A 66 -1.86 -0.03 -13.13
N ALA A 67 -1.45 0.06 -14.40
CA ALA A 67 -2.24 0.70 -15.45
C ALA A 67 -3.55 -0.05 -15.81
N ARG A 68 -3.64 -1.34 -15.51
CA ARG A 68 -4.73 -2.23 -15.97
C ARG A 68 -5.50 -2.87 -14.81
N LEU A 69 -5.27 -2.45 -13.57
CA LEU A 69 -5.79 -3.12 -12.38
C LEU A 69 -7.31 -3.32 -12.42
N ASP A 70 -8.07 -2.28 -12.77
CA ASP A 70 -9.54 -2.37 -12.90
C ASP A 70 -9.97 -3.39 -13.97
N TYR A 71 -9.34 -3.33 -15.15
CA TYR A 71 -9.60 -4.29 -16.23
C TYR A 71 -9.29 -5.73 -15.81
N LEU A 72 -8.13 -5.96 -15.18
CA LEU A 72 -7.69 -7.28 -14.75
C LEU A 72 -8.61 -7.82 -13.64
N THR A 73 -9.06 -6.96 -12.72
CA THR A 73 -10.02 -7.30 -11.68
C THR A 73 -11.36 -7.73 -12.29
N LYS A 74 -11.90 -6.96 -13.25
CA LYS A 74 -13.13 -7.33 -13.97
C LYS A 74 -12.96 -8.63 -14.76
N LYS A 75 -11.79 -8.84 -15.38
CA LYS A 75 -11.47 -10.09 -16.09
C LYS A 75 -11.47 -11.27 -15.13
N PHE A 76 -10.86 -11.15 -13.95
CA PHE A 76 -10.89 -12.17 -12.91
C PHE A 76 -12.32 -12.58 -12.58
N PHE A 77 -13.18 -11.62 -12.23
CA PHE A 77 -14.58 -11.91 -11.91
C PHE A 77 -15.35 -12.56 -13.04
N ARG A 78 -15.05 -12.20 -14.29
CA ARG A 78 -15.66 -12.84 -15.46
C ARG A 78 -15.25 -14.31 -15.56
N MET A 79 -13.97 -14.63 -15.32
CA MET A 79 -13.46 -16.00 -15.41
C MET A 79 -13.88 -16.86 -14.23
N THR A 80 -14.02 -16.27 -13.04
CA THR A 80 -14.36 -16.98 -11.80
C THR A 80 -15.86 -16.98 -11.49
N ARG A 81 -16.71 -16.46 -12.38
CA ARG A 81 -18.16 -16.39 -12.16
C ARG A 81 -18.81 -17.75 -11.86
N SER A 82 -18.27 -18.83 -12.42
CA SER A 82 -18.74 -20.20 -12.19
C SER A 82 -18.05 -20.90 -11.01
N ASN A 83 -17.00 -20.32 -10.44
CA ASN A 83 -16.31 -20.91 -9.30
C ASN A 83 -17.17 -20.77 -8.03
N PRO A 84 -17.63 -21.89 -7.42
CA PRO A 84 -18.52 -21.84 -6.26
C PRO A 84 -17.93 -21.10 -5.05
N ASP A 85 -16.61 -21.13 -4.88
CA ASP A 85 -15.93 -20.51 -3.73
C ASP A 85 -15.90 -18.98 -3.83
N LEU A 86 -15.96 -18.46 -5.05
CA LEU A 86 -15.94 -17.02 -5.33
C LEU A 86 -17.32 -16.50 -5.74
N LYS A 87 -18.26 -17.41 -6.05
CA LYS A 87 -19.64 -17.10 -6.37
C LYS A 87 -20.28 -16.45 -5.15
N ASN A 88 -20.72 -15.21 -5.33
CA ASN A 88 -21.32 -14.33 -4.31
C ASN A 88 -20.34 -13.68 -3.31
N LYS A 89 -19.03 -13.91 -3.41
CA LYS A 89 -18.07 -13.14 -2.62
C LYS A 89 -17.96 -11.71 -3.16
N LYS A 90 -17.95 -10.73 -2.26
CA LYS A 90 -17.73 -9.31 -2.59
C LYS A 90 -16.26 -8.97 -2.36
N ALA A 91 -15.57 -8.51 -3.41
CA ALA A 91 -14.24 -7.96 -3.23
C ALA A 91 -14.31 -6.63 -2.48
N VAL A 92 -13.38 -6.45 -1.55
CA VAL A 92 -13.22 -5.21 -0.78
C VAL A 92 -12.02 -4.39 -1.25
N LYS A 93 -11.05 -5.03 -1.92
CA LYS A 93 -9.85 -4.37 -2.44
C LYS A 93 -9.27 -5.19 -3.60
N SER A 94 -8.61 -4.51 -4.52
CA SER A 94 -7.69 -5.13 -5.48
C SER A 94 -6.38 -4.34 -5.53
N ALA A 95 -5.26 -5.00 -5.75
CA ALA A 95 -3.94 -4.35 -5.85
C ALA A 95 -2.94 -5.21 -6.62
N CYS A 96 -1.92 -4.55 -7.15
CA CYS A 96 -0.77 -5.17 -7.79
C CYS A 96 0.31 -5.49 -6.75
N VAL A 97 0.61 -6.78 -6.59
CA VAL A 97 1.57 -7.30 -5.62
C VAL A 97 2.68 -8.05 -6.33
N ALA A 98 3.91 -7.94 -5.85
CA ALA A 98 5.02 -8.71 -6.39
C ALA A 98 4.78 -10.21 -6.22
N VAL A 99 5.09 -11.01 -7.23
CA VAL A 99 4.95 -12.48 -7.18
C VAL A 99 5.84 -13.09 -6.09
N ARG A 100 7.03 -12.51 -5.84
CA ARG A 100 7.90 -12.94 -4.73
C ARG A 100 7.31 -12.76 -3.33
N ASN A 101 6.21 -12.02 -3.20
CA ASN A 101 5.50 -11.79 -1.94
C ASN A 101 4.23 -12.66 -1.81
N ILE A 102 4.06 -13.64 -2.69
CA ILE A 102 2.95 -14.60 -2.67
C ILE A 102 3.51 -15.90 -2.11
N GLU A 103 3.17 -16.22 -0.87
CA GLU A 103 3.51 -17.48 -0.20
C GLU A 103 2.46 -18.56 -0.46
#